data_AF-A0A976SKJ7-F1
#
_entry.id   AF-A0A976SKJ7-F1
#
_cell.length_a   1.000
_cell.length_b   1.000
_cell.length_c   1.000
_cell.angle_alpha   90.00
_cell.angle_beta   90.00
_cell.angle_gamma   90.00
#
_symmetry.space_group_name_H-M   'P 1'
#
loop_
_entity.id
_entity.type
_entity.pdbx_description
1 polymer ?
#
loop_
_entity_poly.entity_id
_entity_poly.type
_entity_poly.pdbx_seq_one_letter_code
_entity_poly.pdbx_strand_id
1 'polypeptide(L)'
;MFCHPVVAMTLVQDWVKKDPSQAANIYSLMYTLEHLERSYIGGYCKDNEYERECNNVLGLVKLLQDVDKDVFSMFQKEFNLGFDLALNRIKVGYPATQISNMKQQNQKVEIFDLSGYFITFMDALKLKTNSVGELFPLLHVLVDSIQKLECSGPDNQIWNLKSLDRLKGWYSVLDSKKAHEELSEEEMKQLMMDTESAYSSYRSYLQTH
;
A
#
# COMPACT_ATOMS: atom_id res chain seq x y z
N MET A 1 -18.40 -39.97 -16.92
CA MET A 1 -17.68 -38.68 -16.86
C MET A 1 -16.22 -38.99 -16.56
N PHE A 2 -15.47 -39.47 -17.55
CA PHE A 2 -14.06 -39.80 -17.43
C PHE A 2 -13.35 -39.07 -18.58
N CYS A 3 -12.67 -37.96 -18.27
CA CYS A 3 -11.81 -37.31 -19.23
C CYS A 3 -10.61 -38.23 -19.49
N HIS A 4 -10.49 -38.68 -20.73
CA HIS A 4 -9.53 -39.68 -21.19
C HIS A 4 -8.09 -39.09 -21.17
N PRO A 5 -7.06 -39.85 -20.73
CA PRO A 5 -5.65 -39.40 -20.71
C PRO A 5 -5.06 -39.07 -22.10
N VAL A 6 -5.80 -39.33 -23.18
CA VAL A 6 -5.39 -39.05 -24.56
C VAL A 6 -5.48 -37.56 -24.89
N VAL A 7 -6.42 -36.82 -24.27
CA VAL A 7 -6.59 -35.37 -24.52
C VAL A 7 -5.45 -34.55 -23.88
N ALA A 8 -4.94 -34.99 -22.74
CA ALA A 8 -3.78 -34.36 -22.10
C ALA A 8 -2.47 -34.60 -22.88
N MET A 9 -2.29 -35.79 -23.48
CA MET A 9 -1.14 -36.05 -24.35
C MET A 9 -1.17 -35.25 -25.67
N THR A 10 -2.35 -34.88 -26.17
CA THR A 10 -2.46 -34.11 -27.42
C THR A 10 -2.07 -32.64 -27.28
N LEU A 11 -2.25 -32.04 -26.11
CA LEU A 11 -1.98 -30.61 -25.89
C LEU A 11 -0.54 -30.32 -25.43
N VAL A 12 0.08 -31.20 -24.63
CA VAL A 12 1.54 -31.19 -24.36
C VAL A 12 2.35 -31.23 -25.66
N GLN A 13 1.83 -31.92 -26.67
CA GLN A 13 2.44 -31.98 -27.99
C GLN A 13 2.38 -30.65 -28.75
N ASP A 14 1.39 -29.78 -28.54
CA ASP A 14 1.27 -28.54 -29.33
C ASP A 14 2.33 -27.50 -28.97
N TRP A 15 2.65 -27.31 -27.68
CA TRP A 15 3.73 -26.40 -27.27
C TRP A 15 5.10 -26.87 -27.75
N VAL A 16 5.38 -28.17 -27.60
CA VAL A 16 6.65 -28.77 -27.97
C VAL A 16 6.82 -28.89 -29.49
N LYS A 17 5.72 -29.05 -30.25
CA LYS A 17 5.74 -29.11 -31.71
C LYS A 17 5.78 -27.73 -32.37
N LYS A 18 5.21 -26.70 -31.75
CA LYS A 18 5.11 -25.36 -32.34
C LYS A 18 6.39 -24.54 -32.12
N ASP A 19 6.90 -24.49 -30.89
CA ASP A 19 8.17 -23.82 -30.58
C ASP A 19 8.81 -24.38 -29.28
N PRO A 20 9.65 -25.43 -29.36
CA PRO A 20 10.24 -26.08 -28.20
C PRO A 20 11.15 -25.14 -27.39
N SER A 21 11.82 -24.21 -28.07
CA SER A 21 12.67 -23.20 -27.43
C SER A 21 11.88 -22.25 -26.54
N GLN A 22 10.67 -21.86 -26.97
CA GLN A 22 9.81 -20.98 -26.18
C GLN A 22 9.27 -21.72 -24.95
N ALA A 23 8.83 -22.97 -25.11
CA ALA A 23 8.40 -23.81 -23.99
C ALA A 23 9.50 -24.00 -22.94
N ALA A 24 10.74 -24.24 -23.38
CA ALA A 24 11.90 -24.34 -22.50
C ALA A 24 12.19 -23.03 -21.76
N ASN A 25 12.09 -21.89 -22.44
CA ASN A 25 12.26 -20.57 -21.83
C ASN A 25 11.21 -20.31 -20.77
N ILE A 26 9.92 -20.56 -21.05
CA ILE A 26 8.82 -20.38 -20.10
C ILE A 26 9.06 -21.25 -18.85
N TYR A 27 9.36 -22.54 -19.04
CA TYR A 27 9.65 -23.44 -17.93
C TYR A 27 10.84 -22.95 -17.09
N SER A 28 11.92 -22.54 -17.74
CA SER A 28 13.13 -22.06 -17.05
C SER A 28 12.86 -20.82 -16.20
N LEU A 29 12.09 -19.86 -16.72
CA LEU A 29 11.72 -18.63 -16.01
C LEU A 29 10.79 -18.92 -14.82
N MET A 30 9.80 -19.78 -15.01
CA MET A 30 8.90 -20.18 -13.92
C MET A 30 9.66 -20.93 -12.82
N TYR A 31 10.54 -21.86 -13.20
CA TYR A 31 11.34 -22.63 -12.27
C TYR A 31 12.30 -21.74 -11.48
N THR A 32 13.02 -20.83 -12.14
CA THR A 32 13.94 -19.90 -11.46
C THR A 32 13.20 -19.00 -10.50
N LEU A 33 12.05 -18.45 -10.90
CA LEU A 33 11.24 -17.58 -10.04
C LEU A 33 10.66 -18.34 -8.83
N GLU A 34 10.17 -19.56 -9.03
CA GLU A 34 9.65 -20.40 -7.94
C GLU A 34 10.74 -20.70 -6.90
N HIS A 35 11.93 -21.09 -7.37
CA HIS A 35 13.07 -21.35 -6.49
C HIS A 35 13.57 -20.09 -5.79
N LEU A 36 13.56 -18.95 -6.48
CA LEU A 36 13.94 -17.67 -5.89
C LEU A 36 12.98 -17.26 -4.77
N GLU A 37 11.66 -17.36 -4.99
CA GLU A 37 10.64 -17.08 -3.96
C GLU A 37 10.78 -18.03 -2.76
N ARG A 38 10.97 -19.34 -3.00
CA ARG A 38 11.19 -20.31 -1.91
C ARG A 38 12.45 -20.02 -1.11
N SER A 39 13.54 -19.67 -1.79
CA SER A 39 14.81 -19.32 -1.16
C SER A 39 14.68 -18.06 -0.30
N TYR A 40 13.91 -17.08 -0.77
CA TYR A 40 13.64 -15.84 -0.03
C TYR A 40 12.77 -16.11 1.21
N ILE A 41 11.65 -16.84 1.05
CA ILE A 41 10.77 -17.25 2.15
C ILE A 41 11.55 -18.08 3.20
N GLY A 42 12.46 -18.94 2.74
CA GLY A 42 13.34 -19.73 3.60
C GLY A 42 14.47 -18.95 4.29
N GLY A 43 14.63 -17.65 4.00
CA GLY A 43 15.66 -16.79 4.59
C GLY A 43 17.08 -17.03 4.05
N TYR A 44 17.23 -17.73 2.92
CA TYR A 44 18.53 -18.03 2.31
C TYR A 44 19.05 -16.92 1.38
N CYS A 45 18.20 -15.96 1.03
CA CYS A 45 18.53 -14.85 0.14
C CYS A 45 18.27 -13.49 0.84
N LYS A 46 19.18 -12.53 0.68
CA LYS A 46 19.03 -11.17 1.24
C LYS A 46 18.12 -10.32 0.36
N ASP A 47 17.42 -9.35 0.96
CA ASP A 47 16.46 -8.47 0.27
C ASP A 47 17.01 -7.86 -1.03
N ASN A 48 18.20 -7.26 -1.00
CA ASN A 48 18.79 -6.61 -2.18
C ASN A 48 19.10 -7.58 -3.32
N GLU A 49 19.55 -8.81 -2.98
CA GLU A 49 19.88 -9.83 -3.97
C GLU A 49 18.59 -10.41 -4.57
N TYR A 50 17.61 -10.70 -3.72
CA TYR A 50 16.28 -11.13 -4.13
C TYR A 50 15.62 -10.11 -5.07
N GLU A 51 15.63 -8.82 -4.72
CA GLU A 51 15.04 -7.77 -5.55
C GLU A 51 15.68 -7.71 -6.93
N ARG A 52 17.01 -7.74 -7.00
CA ARG A 52 17.73 -7.67 -8.27
C ARG A 52 17.38 -8.85 -9.17
N GLU A 53 17.50 -10.08 -8.65
CA GLU A 53 17.24 -11.27 -9.45
C GLU A 53 15.76 -11.43 -9.81
N CYS A 54 14.85 -11.06 -8.89
CA CYS A 54 13.41 -11.11 -9.15
C CYS A 54 13.02 -10.10 -10.24
N ASN A 55 13.55 -8.88 -10.22
CA ASN A 55 13.34 -7.89 -11.28
C ASN A 55 13.91 -8.35 -12.64
N ASN A 56 15.08 -8.99 -12.65
CA ASN A 56 15.66 -9.54 -13.88
C ASN A 56 14.73 -10.60 -14.51
N VAL A 57 14.26 -11.56 -13.70
CA VAL A 57 13.37 -12.63 -14.17
C VAL A 57 12.01 -12.06 -14.60
N LEU A 58 11.43 -11.14 -13.82
CA LEU A 58 10.17 -10.48 -14.15
C LEU A 58 10.26 -9.64 -15.43
N GLY A 59 11.40 -9.02 -15.70
CA GLY A 59 11.66 -8.32 -16.96
C GLY A 59 11.54 -9.25 -18.17
N LEU A 60 12.12 -10.45 -18.08
CA LEU A 60 12.04 -11.47 -19.13
C LEU A 60 10.63 -12.06 -19.27
N VAL A 61 9.94 -12.29 -18.15
CA VAL A 61 8.53 -12.72 -18.13
C VAL A 61 7.65 -11.71 -18.87
N LYS A 62 7.86 -10.42 -18.63
CA LYS A 62 7.06 -9.35 -19.24
C LYS A 62 7.16 -9.36 -20.77
N LEU A 63 8.35 -9.61 -21.31
CA LEU A 63 8.54 -9.73 -22.77
C LEU A 63 7.69 -10.85 -23.38
N LEU A 64 7.46 -11.94 -22.66
CA LEU A 64 6.60 -13.03 -23.11
C LEU A 64 5.11 -12.71 -22.92
N GLN A 65 4.75 -12.00 -21.84
CA GLN A 65 3.38 -11.56 -21.58
C GLN A 65 2.87 -10.48 -22.55
N ASP A 66 3.78 -9.68 -23.11
CA ASP A 66 3.43 -8.69 -24.14
C ASP A 66 2.92 -9.35 -25.43
N VAL A 67 3.33 -10.60 -25.70
CA VAL A 67 2.85 -11.41 -26.82
C VAL A 67 1.56 -12.15 -26.44
N ASP A 68 1.55 -12.80 -25.27
CA ASP A 68 0.38 -13.50 -24.74
C ASP A 68 0.35 -13.40 -23.21
N LYS A 69 -0.64 -12.68 -22.68
CA LYS A 69 -0.76 -12.39 -21.25
C LYS A 69 -0.94 -13.63 -20.38
N ASP A 70 -1.61 -14.65 -20.92
CA ASP A 70 -2.00 -15.84 -20.18
C ASP A 70 -1.03 -17.02 -20.41
N VAL A 71 0.03 -16.81 -21.19
CA VAL A 71 1.04 -17.81 -21.57
C VAL A 71 1.52 -18.67 -20.37
N PHE A 72 1.85 -18.04 -19.25
CA PHE A 72 2.34 -18.72 -18.04
C PHE A 72 1.23 -19.50 -17.30
N SER A 73 0.01 -18.93 -17.26
CA SER A 73 -1.14 -19.58 -16.62
C SER A 73 -1.62 -20.79 -17.42
N MET A 74 -1.59 -20.70 -18.75
CA MET A 74 -1.90 -21.83 -19.63
C MET A 74 -0.83 -22.92 -19.51
N PHE A 75 0.45 -22.53 -19.56
CA PHE A 75 1.57 -23.47 -19.44
C PHE A 75 1.57 -24.24 -18.11
N GLN A 76 1.28 -23.58 -16.98
CA GLN A 76 1.17 -24.25 -15.68
C GLN A 76 0.09 -25.33 -15.68
N LYS A 77 -1.10 -25.02 -16.21
CA LYS A 77 -2.24 -25.95 -16.26
C LYS A 77 -1.97 -27.13 -17.17
N GLU A 78 -1.36 -26.85 -18.32
CA GLU A 78 -1.03 -27.84 -19.34
C GLU A 78 -0.05 -28.89 -18.83
N PHE A 79 1.02 -28.44 -18.17
CA PHE A 79 2.08 -29.32 -17.64
C PHE A 79 1.86 -29.73 -16.17
N ASN A 80 0.75 -29.30 -15.55
CA ASN A 80 0.41 -29.52 -14.14
C ASN A 80 1.57 -29.18 -13.17
N LEU A 81 2.17 -27.99 -13.35
CA LEU A 81 3.34 -27.54 -12.59
C LEU A 81 2.91 -26.88 -11.27
N GLY A 82 3.47 -27.33 -10.13
CA GLY A 82 3.23 -26.74 -8.81
C GLY A 82 3.99 -25.44 -8.55
N PHE A 83 3.94 -24.48 -9.48
CA PHE A 83 4.65 -23.20 -9.43
C PHE A 83 3.75 -22.01 -9.04
N ASP A 84 3.05 -22.17 -7.91
CA ASP A 84 2.06 -21.18 -7.46
C ASP A 84 2.71 -19.88 -6.95
N LEU A 85 3.92 -19.95 -6.39
CA LEU A 85 4.64 -18.77 -5.92
C LEU A 85 5.12 -17.94 -7.10
N ALA A 86 5.68 -18.60 -8.12
CA ALA A 86 6.08 -17.94 -9.36
C ALA A 86 4.88 -17.26 -10.03
N LEU A 87 3.74 -17.93 -10.17
CA LEU A 87 2.56 -17.32 -10.79
C LEU A 87 2.00 -16.15 -9.99
N ASN A 88 1.95 -16.25 -8.66
CA ASN A 88 1.55 -15.13 -7.83
C ASN A 88 2.48 -13.94 -8.03
N ARG A 89 3.80 -14.17 -8.09
CA ARG A 89 4.78 -13.12 -8.35
C ARG A 89 4.64 -12.52 -9.75
N ILE A 90 4.41 -13.34 -10.78
CA ILE A 90 4.18 -12.88 -12.16
C ILE A 90 2.93 -12.00 -12.24
N LYS A 91 1.84 -12.38 -11.56
CA LYS A 91 0.61 -11.58 -11.50
C LYS A 91 0.81 -10.24 -10.80
N VAL A 92 1.59 -10.23 -9.73
CA VAL A 92 1.93 -9.01 -8.98
C VAL A 92 2.85 -8.11 -9.80
N GLY A 93 3.84 -8.69 -10.49
CA GLY A 93 4.73 -7.97 -11.41
C GLY A 93 5.90 -7.22 -10.75
N TYR A 94 6.06 -7.33 -9.42
CA TYR A 94 7.17 -6.75 -8.65
C TYR A 94 7.55 -7.61 -7.44
N PRO A 95 8.80 -7.56 -6.95
CA PRO A 95 9.28 -8.29 -5.76
C PRO A 95 8.48 -7.97 -4.49
N ALA A 96 8.43 -8.90 -3.53
CA ALA A 96 7.65 -8.77 -2.30
C ALA A 96 8.10 -7.57 -1.42
N THR A 97 9.40 -7.34 -1.37
CA THR A 97 10.04 -6.25 -0.62
C THR A 97 9.69 -4.87 -1.17
N GLN A 98 9.50 -4.74 -2.48
CA GLN A 98 9.08 -3.47 -3.08
C GLN A 98 7.64 -3.11 -2.67
N ILE A 99 6.79 -4.09 -2.39
CA ILE A 99 5.43 -3.86 -1.88
C ILE A 99 5.47 -3.22 -0.50
N SER A 100 6.28 -3.79 0.39
CA SER A 100 6.48 -3.24 1.74
C SER A 100 7.14 -1.86 1.67
N ASN A 101 8.12 -1.68 0.79
CA ASN A 101 8.80 -0.40 0.62
C ASN A 101 7.87 0.69 0.07
N MET A 102 7.03 0.38 -0.93
CA MET A 102 6.03 1.32 -1.46
C MET A 102 4.97 1.68 -0.41
N LYS A 103 4.50 0.71 0.38
CA LYS A 103 3.58 0.97 1.50
C LYS A 103 4.22 1.89 2.55
N GLN A 104 5.47 1.62 2.94
CA GLN A 104 6.20 2.46 3.88
C GLN A 104 6.50 3.85 3.31
N GLN A 105 6.82 3.97 2.02
CA GLN A 105 7.09 5.26 1.38
C GLN A 105 5.82 6.11 1.32
N ASN A 106 4.67 5.53 0.92
CA ASN A 106 3.39 6.23 0.95
C ASN A 106 3.03 6.68 2.36
N GLN A 107 3.25 5.82 3.38
CA GLN A 107 3.02 6.19 4.77
C GLN A 107 3.92 7.36 5.21
N LYS A 108 5.20 7.38 4.81
CA LYS A 108 6.12 8.51 5.10
C LYS A 108 5.65 9.82 4.48
N VAL A 109 5.16 9.77 3.24
CA VAL A 109 4.61 10.95 2.54
C VAL A 109 3.34 11.43 3.26
N GLU A 110 2.44 10.53 3.63
CA GLU A 110 1.20 10.88 4.34
C GLU A 110 1.48 11.47 5.74
N ILE A 111 2.48 10.96 6.46
CA ILE A 111 2.96 11.53 7.72
C ILE A 111 3.53 12.95 7.49
N PHE A 112 4.31 13.14 6.43
CA PHE A 112 4.85 14.45 6.09
C PHE A 112 3.73 15.47 5.81
N ASP A 113 2.76 15.12 4.97
CA ASP A 113 1.62 15.96 4.64
C ASP A 113 0.77 16.30 5.87
N LEU A 114 0.52 15.32 6.75
CA LEU A 114 -0.19 15.53 8.01
C LEU A 114 0.50 16.58 8.90
N SER A 115 1.84 16.58 8.94
CA SER A 115 2.60 17.60 9.66
C SER A 115 2.32 19.01 9.11
N GLY A 116 2.22 19.14 7.79
CA GLY A 116 1.84 20.37 7.11
C GLY A 116 0.43 20.84 7.46
N TYR A 117 -0.54 19.93 7.50
CA TYR A 117 -1.92 20.25 7.89
C TYR A 117 -2.03 20.71 9.35
N PHE A 118 -1.28 20.08 10.27
CA PHE A 118 -1.22 20.52 11.67
C PHE A 118 -0.67 21.95 11.78
N ILE A 119 0.43 22.26 11.10
CA ILE A 119 1.04 23.60 11.12
C ILE A 119 0.08 24.62 10.53
N THR A 120 -0.51 24.33 9.37
CA THR A 120 -1.46 25.23 8.69
C THR A 120 -2.66 25.55 9.57
N PHE A 121 -3.24 24.53 10.22
CA PHE A 121 -4.38 24.71 11.12
C PHE A 121 -4.01 25.49 12.38
N MET A 122 -2.87 25.18 13.02
CA MET A 122 -2.39 25.94 14.17
C MET A 122 -2.08 27.40 13.82
N ASP A 123 -1.53 27.68 12.64
CA ASP A 123 -1.24 29.03 12.19
C ASP A 123 -2.52 29.82 11.93
N ALA A 124 -3.55 29.19 11.33
CA ALA A 124 -4.87 29.80 11.18
C ALA A 124 -5.47 30.21 12.54
N LEU A 125 -5.36 29.32 13.56
CA LEU A 125 -5.80 29.63 14.93
C LEU A 125 -4.98 30.75 15.58
N LYS A 126 -3.67 30.82 15.32
CA LYS A 126 -2.81 31.90 15.85
C LYS A 126 -3.09 33.26 15.20
N LEU A 127 -3.49 33.26 13.93
CA LEU A 127 -3.90 34.47 13.20
C LEU A 127 -5.28 35.00 13.60
N LYS A 128 -5.92 34.39 14.62
CA LYS A 128 -7.27 34.73 15.09
C LYS A 128 -8.34 34.64 14.00
N THR A 129 -8.18 33.72 13.04
CA THR A 129 -9.27 33.38 12.11
C THR A 129 -10.39 32.71 12.91
N ASN A 130 -11.48 33.43 13.12
CA ASN A 130 -12.62 32.99 13.93
C ASN A 130 -13.78 32.44 13.09
N SER A 131 -13.71 32.63 11.76
CA SER A 131 -14.72 32.16 10.81
C SER A 131 -14.75 30.64 10.71
N VAL A 132 -15.91 30.04 10.98
CA VAL A 132 -16.13 28.60 10.83
C VAL A 132 -15.89 28.15 9.38
N GLY A 133 -16.24 28.97 8.39
CA GLY A 133 -16.03 28.67 6.98
C GLY A 133 -14.56 28.51 6.56
N GLU A 134 -13.62 29.13 7.29
CA GLU A 134 -12.18 29.00 7.04
C GLU A 134 -11.54 27.87 7.86
N LEU A 135 -11.99 27.68 9.11
CA LEU A 135 -11.45 26.65 10.00
C LEU A 135 -11.94 25.24 9.65
N PHE A 136 -13.19 25.09 9.22
CA PHE A 136 -13.80 23.79 8.96
C PHE A 136 -13.09 23.01 7.84
N PRO A 137 -12.77 23.59 6.66
CA PRO A 137 -12.03 22.87 5.62
C PRO A 137 -10.64 22.40 6.08
N LEU A 138 -9.94 23.23 6.85
CA LEU A 138 -8.62 22.88 7.40
C LEU A 138 -8.71 21.72 8.38
N LEU A 139 -9.68 21.76 9.30
CA LEU A 139 -9.91 20.67 10.24
C LEU A 139 -10.38 19.39 9.55
N HIS A 140 -11.22 19.49 8.51
CA HIS A 140 -11.67 18.35 7.73
C HIS A 140 -10.47 17.62 7.10
N VAL A 141 -9.60 18.34 6.39
CA VAL A 141 -8.41 17.75 5.75
C VAL A 141 -7.50 17.10 6.78
N LEU A 142 -7.33 17.74 7.94
CA LEU A 142 -6.56 17.19 9.06
C LEU A 142 -7.17 15.88 9.57
N VAL A 143 -8.46 15.87 9.92
CA VAL A 143 -9.16 14.68 10.47
C VAL A 143 -9.17 13.53 9.46
N ASP A 144 -9.47 13.80 8.19
CA ASP A 144 -9.48 12.81 7.11
C ASP A 144 -8.08 12.18 6.91
N SER A 145 -7.04 13.03 6.91
CA SER A 145 -5.64 12.55 6.80
C SER A 145 -5.24 11.67 7.98
N ILE A 146 -5.70 11.99 9.19
CA ILE A 146 -5.44 11.15 10.37
C ILE A 146 -6.18 9.81 10.26
N GLN A 147 -7.45 9.82 9.87
CA GLN A 147 -8.25 8.59 9.67
C GLN A 147 -7.63 7.68 8.61
N LYS A 148 -7.10 8.25 7.53
CA LYS A 148 -6.41 7.51 6.47
C LYS A 148 -5.16 6.79 6.99
N LEU A 149 -4.37 7.46 7.84
CA LEU A 149 -3.18 6.88 8.44
C LEU A 149 -3.51 5.81 9.48
N GLU A 150 -4.59 5.99 10.27
CA GLU A 150 -5.07 4.96 11.21
C GLU A 150 -5.49 3.68 10.50
N CYS A 151 -6.15 3.78 9.34
CA CYS A 151 -6.56 2.60 8.55
C CYS A 151 -5.39 1.87 7.88
N SER A 152 -4.24 2.54 7.71
CA SER A 152 -3.12 2.03 6.90
C SER A 152 -1.98 1.44 7.73
N GLY A 153 -1.97 1.63 9.06
CA GLY A 153 -0.91 1.12 9.94
C GLY A 153 -1.14 -0.33 10.42
N PRO A 154 -0.06 -1.09 10.67
CA PRO A 154 -0.13 -2.48 11.13
C PRO A 154 -0.57 -2.63 12.60
N ASP A 155 -0.56 -1.56 13.38
CA ASP A 155 -1.07 -1.50 14.74
C ASP A 155 -2.03 -0.31 14.85
N ASN A 156 -3.32 -0.55 15.09
CA ASN A 156 -4.38 0.45 15.27
C ASN A 156 -4.17 1.38 16.51
N GLN A 157 -2.93 1.69 16.90
CA GLN A 157 -2.53 2.41 18.11
C GLN A 157 -1.60 3.61 17.82
N ILE A 158 -1.61 4.12 16.59
CA ILE A 158 -0.61 5.08 16.09
C ILE A 158 -0.65 6.42 16.84
N TRP A 159 -1.84 6.88 17.24
CA TRP A 159 -2.03 8.15 17.95
C TRP A 159 -3.00 7.90 19.11
N ASN A 160 -2.77 8.49 20.28
CA ASN A 160 -3.65 8.32 21.43
C ASN A 160 -5.11 8.59 21.02
N LEU A 161 -6.00 7.59 21.18
CA LEU A 161 -7.43 7.69 20.84
C LEU A 161 -8.04 8.99 21.40
N LYS A 162 -7.61 9.41 22.59
CA LYS A 162 -8.11 10.63 23.24
C LYS A 162 -7.85 11.92 22.46
N SER A 163 -6.71 12.05 21.77
CA SER A 163 -6.43 13.27 20.99
C SER A 163 -7.24 13.32 19.70
N LEU A 164 -7.44 12.17 19.07
CA LEU A 164 -8.28 12.04 17.88
C LEU A 164 -9.74 12.31 18.20
N ASP A 165 -10.25 11.74 19.29
CA ASP A 165 -11.63 11.92 19.74
C ASP A 165 -11.97 13.39 20.01
N ARG A 166 -11.00 14.16 20.52
CA ARG A 166 -11.16 15.61 20.69
C ARG A 166 -11.26 16.35 19.37
N LEU A 167 -10.38 16.06 18.40
CA LEU A 167 -10.44 16.68 17.07
C LEU A 167 -11.72 16.30 16.31
N LYS A 168 -12.17 15.05 16.43
CA LYS A 168 -13.48 14.61 15.90
C LYS A 168 -14.66 15.30 16.61
N GLY A 169 -14.54 15.52 17.92
CA GLY A 169 -15.50 16.31 18.68
C GLY A 169 -15.60 17.74 18.15
N TRP A 170 -14.45 18.40 17.92
CA TRP A 170 -14.39 19.72 17.31
C TRP A 170 -14.90 19.75 15.87
N TYR A 171 -14.65 18.69 15.10
CA TYR A 171 -15.20 18.54 13.75
C TYR A 171 -16.73 18.52 13.79
N SER A 172 -17.34 17.75 14.70
CA SER A 172 -18.80 17.73 14.88
C SER A 172 -19.36 19.08 15.36
N VAL A 173 -18.63 19.79 16.22
CA VAL A 173 -19.04 21.13 16.68
C VAL A 173 -19.01 22.12 15.52
N LEU A 174 -17.95 22.12 14.71
CA LEU A 174 -17.82 23.01 13.56
C LEU A 174 -18.79 22.67 12.42
N ASP A 175 -19.08 21.38 12.20
CA ASP A 175 -20.10 20.92 11.24
C ASP A 175 -21.51 21.35 11.63
N SER A 176 -21.79 21.42 12.94
CA SER A 176 -23.09 21.87 13.45
C SER A 176 -23.32 23.38 13.36
N LYS A 177 -22.25 24.17 13.22
CA LYS A 177 -22.30 25.63 13.09
C LYS A 177 -22.44 26.05 11.63
N LYS A 178 -23.06 27.20 11.38
CA LYS A 178 -23.16 27.72 10.01
C LYS A 178 -21.83 28.34 9.59
N ALA A 179 -21.51 28.29 8.30
CA ALA A 179 -20.24 28.80 7.76
C ALA A 179 -19.97 30.30 8.03
N HIS A 180 -21.01 31.10 8.33
CA HIS A 180 -20.89 32.52 8.66
C HIS A 180 -20.85 32.80 10.17
N GLU A 181 -20.97 31.77 11.00
CA GLU A 181 -20.82 31.91 12.44
C GLU A 181 -19.33 31.98 12.80
N GLU A 182 -19.02 32.70 13.86
CA GLU A 182 -17.68 32.82 14.40
C GLU A 182 -17.57 32.05 15.71
N LEU A 183 -16.41 31.44 15.97
CA LEU A 183 -16.11 30.85 17.26
C LEU A 183 -15.89 31.93 18.32
N SER A 184 -16.38 31.67 19.53
CA SER A 184 -16.07 32.51 20.69
C SER A 184 -14.58 32.42 21.05
N GLU A 185 -14.05 33.45 21.73
CA GLU A 185 -12.65 33.43 22.19
C GLU A 185 -12.35 32.25 23.14
N GLU A 186 -13.35 31.78 23.89
CA GLU A 186 -13.22 30.63 24.79
C GLU A 186 -13.13 29.32 23.99
N GLU A 187 -14.02 29.12 23.01
CA GLU A 187 -13.98 27.97 22.11
C GLU A 187 -12.66 27.93 21.32
N MET A 188 -12.18 29.09 20.86
CA MET A 188 -10.95 29.20 20.11
C MET A 188 -9.71 28.81 20.93
N LYS A 189 -9.63 29.25 22.20
CA LYS A 189 -8.55 28.85 23.13
C LYS A 189 -8.58 27.35 23.41
N GLN A 190 -9.77 26.78 23.60
CA GLN A 190 -9.93 25.36 23.86
C GLN A 190 -9.53 24.53 22.62
N LEU A 191 -9.97 24.93 21.43
CA LEU A 191 -9.60 24.29 20.16
C LEU A 191 -8.08 24.34 19.91
N MET A 192 -7.43 25.48 20.19
CA MET A 192 -5.98 25.61 20.10
C MET A 192 -5.27 24.65 21.06
N MET A 193 -5.69 24.59 22.33
CA MET A 193 -5.10 23.70 23.33
C MET A 193 -5.26 22.21 22.96
N ASP A 194 -6.43 21.82 22.47
CA ASP A 194 -6.68 20.44 22.04
C ASP A 194 -5.87 20.08 20.79
N THR A 195 -5.72 21.03 19.85
CA THR A 195 -4.88 20.86 18.65
C THR A 195 -3.40 20.71 19.02
N GLU A 196 -2.88 21.54 19.92
CA GLU A 196 -1.49 21.42 20.41
C GLU A 196 -1.25 20.10 21.15
N SER A 197 -2.23 19.65 21.96
CA SER A 197 -2.16 18.36 22.63
C SER A 197 -2.15 17.19 21.64
N ALA A 198 -2.94 17.27 20.57
CA ALA A 198 -2.92 16.29 19.49
C ALA A 198 -1.58 16.30 18.74
N TYR A 199 -1.04 17.48 18.40
CA TYR A 199 0.25 17.62 17.75
C TYR A 199 1.42 17.13 18.62
N SER A 200 1.36 17.36 19.94
CA SER A 200 2.36 16.83 20.88
C SER A 200 2.34 15.30 20.93
N SER A 201 1.16 14.69 20.94
CA SER A 201 0.99 13.23 20.88
C SER A 201 1.52 12.67 19.56
N TYR A 202 1.19 13.32 18.45
CA TYR A 202 1.70 13.04 17.11
C TYR A 202 3.24 13.09 17.06
N ARG A 203 3.85 14.15 17.60
CA ARG A 203 5.31 14.32 17.61
C ARG A 203 6.00 13.29 18.50
N SER A 204 5.41 12.94 19.64
CA SER A 204 5.93 11.89 20.52
C SER A 204 5.94 10.52 19.82
N TYR A 205 4.90 10.23 19.01
CA TYR A 205 4.85 9.02 18.21
C TYR A 205 6.00 8.97 17.19
N LEU A 206 6.21 10.04 16.42
CA LEU A 206 7.30 10.15 15.44
C LEU A 206 8.71 10.12 16.04
N GLN A 207 8.86 10.38 17.34
CA GLN A 207 10.15 10.25 18.02
C GLN A 207 10.42 8.83 18.51
N THR A 208 9.35 8.04 18.68
CA THR A 208 9.43 6.67 19.20
C THR A 208 9.59 5.63 18.08
N HIS A 209 9.19 5.98 16.85
CA HIS A 209 9.20 5.12 15.65
C HIS A 209 9.88 5.83 14.48
#